data_AF-A0A383AAC2-F1
#
_entry.id   AF-A0A383AAC2-F1
#
_cell.length_a   1.000
_cell.length_b   1.000
_cell.length_c   1.000
_cell.angle_alpha   90.00
_cell.angle_beta   90.00
_cell.angle_gamma   90.00
#
_symmetry.space_group_name_H-M   'P 1'
#
loop_
_entity.id
_entity.type
_entity.pdbx_description
1 polymer ?
#
loop_
_entity_poly.entity_id
_entity_poly.type
_entity_poly.pdbx_seq_one_letter_code
_entity_poly.pdbx_strand_id
1 'polypeptide(L)'
;MIGGEFDLSIGSLIGFSSMSVTLLTIEADMAMPVAAILTLIMVLSIGYMNGIIVVKSGLPSFIITLGSLFMVRGITIAVSKIMTGRTQLGGIESSQGYNIMSSIFSSSITIAGSAFPISILWWIVFGVIGYLF
;
A
#
# COMPACT_ATOMS: atom_id res chain seq x y z
N MET A 1 -5.50 -0.02 15.64
CA MET A 1 -6.41 0.93 16.31
C MET A 1 -5.71 2.26 16.41
N ILE A 2 -6.36 3.34 15.98
CA ILE A 2 -5.81 4.71 16.11
C ILE A 2 -6.92 5.54 16.76
N GLY A 3 -6.63 6.19 17.89
CA GLY A 3 -7.60 7.07 18.57
C GLY A 3 -8.87 6.38 19.09
N GLY A 4 -8.84 5.08 19.38
CA GLY A 4 -10.01 4.30 19.83
C GLY A 4 -10.81 3.64 18.70
N GLU A 5 -10.55 4.02 17.45
CA GLU A 5 -11.22 3.48 16.27
C GLU A 5 -10.41 2.30 15.67
N PHE A 6 -11.13 1.32 15.11
CA PHE A 6 -10.57 0.12 14.50
C PHE A 6 -10.66 0.20 12.98
N ASP A 7 -9.52 0.15 12.29
CA ASP A 7 -9.44 0.14 10.83
C ASP A 7 -9.08 -1.26 10.33
N LEU A 8 -10.06 -1.91 9.72
CA LEU A 8 -9.90 -3.21 9.06
C LEU A 8 -9.32 -3.10 7.65
N SER A 9 -9.49 -1.96 6.99
CA SER A 9 -9.17 -1.79 5.56
C SER A 9 -7.67 -1.76 5.27
N ILE A 10 -6.83 -1.60 6.29
CA ILE A 10 -5.37 -1.54 6.15
C ILE A 10 -4.79 -2.77 5.44
N GLY A 11 -5.32 -3.97 5.75
CA GLY A 11 -4.87 -5.21 5.11
C GLY A 11 -5.19 -5.25 3.62
N SER A 12 -6.40 -4.81 3.23
CA SER A 12 -6.78 -4.71 1.82
C SER A 12 -6.05 -3.61 1.08
N LEU A 13 -5.73 -2.48 1.73
CA LEU A 13 -5.00 -1.37 1.12
C LEU A 13 -3.55 -1.74 0.82
N ILE A 14 -2.90 -2.54 1.69
CA ILE A 14 -1.56 -3.08 1.41
C ILE A 14 -1.59 -3.92 0.13
N GLY A 15 -2.54 -4.85 0.01
CA GLY A 15 -2.68 -5.70 -1.18
C GLY A 15 -3.07 -4.92 -2.44
N PHE A 16 -3.98 -3.95 -2.32
CA PHE A 16 -4.32 -3.05 -3.41
C PHE A 16 -3.11 -2.26 -3.88
N SER A 17 -2.33 -1.70 -2.95
CA SER A 17 -1.15 -0.91 -3.29
C SER A 17 -0.11 -1.72 -4.06
N SER A 18 0.18 -2.96 -3.64
CA SER A 18 1.15 -3.80 -4.34
C SER A 18 0.66 -4.20 -5.74
N MET A 19 -0.63 -4.53 -5.89
CA MET A 19 -1.21 -4.84 -7.20
C MET A 19 -1.28 -3.61 -8.10
N SER A 20 -1.63 -2.44 -7.58
CA SER A 20 -1.68 -1.20 -8.35
C SER A 20 -0.31 -0.82 -8.89
N VAL A 21 0.74 -0.85 -8.06
CA VAL A 21 2.11 -0.58 -8.56
C VAL A 21 2.46 -1.60 -9.63
N THR A 22 2.20 -2.89 -9.40
CA THR A 22 2.54 -3.95 -10.37
C THR A 22 1.81 -3.75 -11.70
N LEU A 23 0.50 -3.52 -11.69
CA LEU A 23 -0.30 -3.28 -12.90
C LEU A 23 0.18 -2.04 -13.65
N LEU A 24 0.42 -0.93 -12.94
CA LEU A 24 0.91 0.30 -13.57
C LEU A 24 2.30 0.11 -14.18
N THR A 25 3.18 -0.66 -13.54
CA THR A 25 4.52 -0.93 -14.08
C THR A 25 4.54 -1.93 -15.23
N ILE A 26 3.73 -2.99 -15.15
CA ILE A 26 3.80 -4.13 -16.09
C ILE A 26 2.85 -3.95 -17.27
N GLU A 27 1.62 -3.50 -17.02
CA GLU A 27 0.60 -3.37 -18.07
C GLU A 27 0.58 -1.98 -18.70
N ALA A 28 0.93 -0.93 -17.94
CA ALA A 28 0.96 0.45 -18.44
C ALA A 28 2.38 0.98 -18.71
N ASP A 29 3.41 0.12 -18.58
CA ASP A 29 4.84 0.44 -18.83
C ASP A 29 5.32 1.72 -18.12
N MET A 30 4.73 2.04 -16.96
CA MET A 30 5.10 3.22 -16.19
C MET A 30 6.36 2.95 -15.38
N ALA A 31 7.25 3.93 -15.29
CA ALA A 31 8.38 3.87 -14.38
C ALA A 31 7.91 3.66 -12.93
N MET A 32 8.54 2.73 -12.22
CA MET A 32 8.15 2.31 -10.87
C MET A 32 7.99 3.48 -9.87
N PRO A 33 8.86 4.51 -9.83
CA PRO A 33 8.65 5.65 -8.95
C PRO A 33 7.34 6.41 -9.22
N VAL A 34 6.97 6.56 -10.50
CA VAL A 34 5.73 7.24 -10.89
C VAL A 34 4.52 6.40 -10.52
N ALA A 35 4.58 5.09 -10.77
CA ALA A 35 3.55 4.13 -10.36
C ALA A 35 3.35 4.12 -8.83
N ALA A 36 4.44 4.22 -8.06
CA ALA A 36 4.41 4.28 -6.60
C ALA A 36 3.72 5.56 -6.10
N ILE A 37 4.05 6.72 -6.67
CA ILE A 37 3.40 8.00 -6.31
C ILE A 37 1.91 7.97 -6.65
N LEU A 38 1.54 7.50 -7.84
CA LEU A 38 0.14 7.40 -8.24
C LEU A 38 -0.64 6.44 -7.32
N THR A 39 -0.03 5.32 -6.98
CA THR A 39 -0.60 4.37 -6.02
C THR A 39 -0.77 4.98 -4.63
N LEU A 40 0.21 5.75 -4.16
CA LEU A 40 0.11 6.46 -2.88
C LEU A 40 -1.09 7.42 -2.88
N ILE A 41 -1.28 8.18 -3.96
CA ILE A 41 -2.45 9.07 -4.11
C ILE A 41 -3.76 8.28 -4.06
N MET A 42 -3.84 7.13 -4.74
CA MET A 42 -5.04 6.28 -4.71
C MET A 42 -5.35 5.78 -3.29
N VAL A 43 -4.35 5.26 -2.58
CA VAL A 43 -4.52 4.74 -1.21
C VAL A 43 -4.88 5.85 -0.22
N LEU A 44 -4.22 7.01 -0.31
CA LEU A 44 -4.56 8.18 0.51
C LEU A 44 -5.98 8.66 0.26
N SER A 45 -6.44 8.63 -0.99
CA SER A 45 -7.82 9.00 -1.35
C SER A 45 -8.83 8.07 -0.70
N ILE A 46 -8.57 6.76 -0.69
CA ILE A 46 -9.45 5.78 -0.02
C ILE A 46 -9.47 6.01 1.49
N GLY A 47 -8.30 6.23 2.11
CA GLY A 47 -8.20 6.55 3.53
C GLY A 47 -8.97 7.83 3.90
N TYR A 48 -8.82 8.87 3.08
CA TYR A 48 -9.54 10.13 3.24
C TYR A 48 -11.06 9.96 3.08
N MET A 49 -11.51 9.19 2.08
CA MET A 49 -12.92 8.86 1.91
C MET A 49 -13.49 8.11 3.13
N ASN A 50 -12.78 7.10 3.64
CA ASN A 50 -13.18 6.39 4.86
C ASN A 50 -13.30 7.36 6.04
N GLY A 51 -12.33 8.28 6.22
CA GLY A 51 -12.36 9.30 7.26
C GLY A 51 -13.57 10.24 7.14
N ILE A 52 -13.86 10.77 5.95
CA ILE A 52 -15.04 11.63 5.73
C ILE A 52 -16.33 10.87 6.05
N ILE A 53 -16.44 9.62 5.60
CA ILE A 53 -17.67 8.83 5.80
C ILE A 53 -17.88 8.59 7.29
N VAL A 54 -16.83 8.27 8.06
CA VAL A 54 -16.92 8.13 9.52
C VAL A 54 -17.42 9.43 10.16
N VAL A 55 -16.79 10.56 9.83
CA VAL A 55 -17.15 11.88 10.43
C VAL A 55 -18.58 12.30 10.08
N LYS A 56 -19.03 12.10 8.83
CA LYS A 56 -20.35 12.55 8.37
C LYS A 56 -21.48 11.61 8.75
N SER A 57 -21.23 10.30 8.77
CA SER A 57 -22.28 9.30 9.02
C SER A 57 -22.50 9.02 10.52
N GLY A 58 -21.50 9.29 11.36
CA GLY A 58 -21.54 8.92 12.78
C GLY A 58 -21.54 7.40 13.02
N LEU A 59 -21.31 6.60 11.98
CA LEU A 59 -21.19 5.15 12.09
C LEU A 59 -19.82 4.78 12.67
N PRO A 60 -19.72 3.69 13.47
CA PRO A 60 -18.44 3.20 13.97
C PRO A 60 -17.44 2.92 12.83
N SER A 61 -16.15 3.24 13.02
CA SER A 61 -15.13 3.05 11.98
C SER A 61 -15.02 1.60 11.53
N PHE A 62 -15.31 0.65 12.43
CA PHE A 62 -15.28 -0.78 12.17
C PHE A 62 -16.18 -1.14 10.98
N ILE A 63 -17.41 -0.62 10.93
CA ILE A 63 -18.38 -0.95 9.88
C ILE A 63 -17.94 -0.35 8.55
N ILE A 64 -17.53 0.92 8.57
CA ILE A 64 -17.08 1.62 7.35
C ILE A 64 -15.83 0.96 6.76
N THR A 65 -14.84 0.65 7.60
CA THR A 65 -13.58 0.05 7.15
C THR A 65 -13.73 -1.42 6.76
N LEU A 66 -14.68 -2.16 7.34
CA LEU A 66 -15.06 -3.50 6.87
C LEU A 66 -15.68 -3.46 5.48
N GLY A 67 -16.60 -2.52 5.22
CA GLY A 67 -17.20 -2.32 3.90
C GLY A 67 -16.14 -1.92 2.87
N SER A 68 -15.26 -0.98 3.24
CA SER A 68 -14.14 -0.55 2.40
C SER A 68 -13.17 -1.71 2.12
N LEU A 69 -12.92 -2.58 3.11
CA LEU A 69 -12.09 -3.78 2.92
C LEU A 69 -12.64 -4.69 1.81
N PHE A 70 -13.94 -5.00 1.83
CA PHE A 70 -14.54 -5.86 0.81
C PHE A 70 -14.59 -5.17 -0.55
N MET A 71 -14.89 -3.87 -0.58
CA MET A 71 -14.94 -3.09 -1.82
C MET A 71 -13.57 -3.03 -2.48
N VAL A 72 -12.54 -2.58 -1.75
CA VAL A 72 -11.16 -2.46 -2.26
C VAL A 72 -10.64 -3.83 -2.68
N ARG A 73 -10.84 -4.87 -1.86
CA ARG A 73 -10.38 -6.23 -2.20
C ARG A 73 -11.09 -6.78 -3.44
N GLY A 74 -12.40 -6.55 -3.56
CA GLY A 74 -13.19 -6.95 -4.73
C GLY A 74 -12.70 -6.25 -6.00
N ILE A 75 -12.52 -4.93 -5.95
CA ILE A 75 -11.99 -4.13 -7.06
C ILE A 75 -10.60 -4.61 -7.45
N THR A 76 -9.71 -4.80 -6.48
CA THR A 76 -8.33 -5.26 -6.70
C THR A 76 -8.30 -6.55 -7.52
N ILE A 77 -9.09 -7.55 -7.11
CA ILE A 77 -9.15 -8.86 -7.77
C ILE A 77 -9.86 -8.76 -9.14
N ALA A 78 -10.94 -7.98 -9.23
CA ALA A 78 -11.68 -7.82 -10.47
C ALA A 78 -10.82 -7.15 -11.55
N VAL A 79 -10.15 -6.05 -11.20
CA VAL A 79 -9.26 -5.31 -12.11
C VAL A 79 -8.09 -6.20 -12.54
N SER A 80 -7.41 -6.88 -11.60
CA SER A 80 -6.30 -7.76 -11.97
C SER A 80 -6.76 -8.86 -12.93
N LYS A 81 -7.91 -9.48 -12.67
CA LYS A 81 -8.44 -10.56 -13.51
C LYS A 81 -8.87 -10.08 -14.89
N ILE A 82 -9.45 -8.89 -15.00
CA ILE A 82 -9.87 -8.30 -16.28
C ILE A 82 -8.65 -7.94 -17.13
N MET A 83 -7.61 -7.36 -16.52
CA MET A 83 -6.42 -6.92 -17.26
C MET A 83 -5.49 -8.08 -17.62
N THR A 84 -5.21 -8.99 -16.69
CA THR A 84 -4.12 -9.99 -16.86
C THR A 84 -4.62 -11.43 -16.89
N GLY A 85 -5.92 -11.66 -16.65
CA GLY A 85 -6.49 -13.00 -16.50
C GLY A 85 -6.07 -13.72 -15.21
N ARG A 86 -5.30 -13.06 -14.32
CA ARG A 86 -4.70 -13.66 -13.12
C ARG A 86 -5.05 -12.85 -11.87
N THR A 87 -5.05 -13.52 -10.72
CA THR A 87 -5.28 -12.91 -9.40
C THR A 87 -4.00 -12.67 -8.60
N GLN A 88 -2.87 -13.10 -9.15
CA GLN A 88 -1.53 -12.89 -8.61
C GLN A 88 -0.66 -12.33 -9.72
N LEU A 89 0.04 -11.25 -9.42
CA LEU A 89 0.91 -10.53 -10.34
C LEU A 89 2.34 -10.60 -9.81
N GLY A 90 3.30 -10.66 -10.74
CA GLY A 90 4.74 -10.71 -10.45
C GLY A 90 5.52 -10.11 -11.61
N GLY A 91 6.85 -10.22 -11.57
CA GLY A 91 7.70 -9.65 -12.62
C GLY A 91 8.06 -8.18 -12.42
N ILE A 92 7.79 -7.62 -11.23
CA ILE A 92 8.03 -6.20 -10.94
C ILE A 92 9.51 -5.82 -11.02
N GLU A 93 10.39 -6.82 -10.89
CA GLU A 93 11.85 -6.72 -11.03
C GLU A 93 12.32 -6.33 -12.43
N SER A 94 11.53 -6.55 -13.48
CA SER A 94 11.88 -6.13 -14.84
C SER A 94 11.48 -4.69 -15.16
N SER A 95 10.76 -4.02 -14.27
CA SER A 95 10.23 -2.67 -14.51
C SER A 95 11.30 -1.57 -14.43
N GLN A 96 11.09 -0.50 -15.19
CA GLN A 96 11.98 0.66 -15.17
C GLN A 96 11.99 1.31 -13.78
N GLY A 97 13.18 1.55 -13.23
CA GLY A 97 13.33 2.18 -11.92
C GLY A 97 13.27 1.22 -10.74
N TYR A 98 13.12 -0.09 -10.98
CA TYR A 98 13.15 -1.13 -9.94
C TYR A 98 14.40 -1.04 -9.07
N ASN A 99 15.59 -0.92 -9.67
CA ASN A 99 16.87 -0.90 -8.93
C ASN A 99 16.97 0.23 -7.89
N ILE A 100 16.42 1.40 -8.21
CA ILE A 100 16.43 2.55 -7.30
C ILE A 100 15.45 2.28 -6.15
N MET A 101 14.23 1.85 -6.50
CA MET A 101 13.18 1.59 -5.52
C MET A 101 13.53 0.41 -4.58
N SER A 102 14.09 -0.67 -5.13
CA SER A 102 14.50 -1.85 -4.35
C SER A 102 15.66 -1.53 -3.40
N SER A 103 16.60 -0.67 -3.81
CA SER A 103 17.68 -0.20 -2.94
C SER A 103 17.16 0.59 -1.74
N ILE A 104 16.15 1.45 -1.94
CA ILE A 104 15.60 2.31 -0.89
C ILE A 104 14.63 1.56 0.04
N PHE A 105 13.74 0.73 -0.54
CA PHE A 105 12.61 0.15 0.19
C PHE A 105 12.73 -1.36 0.48
N SER A 106 13.59 -2.09 -0.24
CA SER A 106 13.72 -3.55 -0.13
C SER A 106 15.13 -4.02 0.23
N SER A 107 16.02 -3.10 0.62
CA SER A 107 17.36 -3.45 1.08
C SER A 107 17.35 -4.14 2.45
N SER A 108 18.43 -4.84 2.75
CA SER A 108 18.65 -5.43 4.07
C SER A 108 20.08 -5.16 4.54
N ILE A 109 20.23 -4.92 5.83
CA ILE A 109 21.50 -4.65 6.49
C ILE A 109 21.88 -5.92 7.26
N THR A 110 23.05 -6.49 6.96
CA THR A 110 23.52 -7.67 7.68
C THR A 110 24.29 -7.23 8.92
N ILE A 111 23.75 -7.50 10.12
CA ILE A 111 24.39 -7.22 11.40
C ILE A 111 24.57 -8.55 12.14
N ALA A 112 25.81 -8.85 12.54
CA ALA A 112 26.16 -10.07 13.28
C ALA A 112 25.65 -11.38 12.62
N GLY A 113 25.66 -11.45 11.29
CA GLY A 113 25.22 -12.62 10.52
C GLY A 113 23.70 -12.74 10.33
N SER A 114 22.90 -11.80 10.83
CA SER A 114 21.45 -11.74 10.60
C SER A 114 21.08 -10.59 9.67
N ALA A 115 20.18 -10.84 8.72
CA ALA A 115 19.70 -9.84 7.77
C ALA A 115 18.52 -9.06 8.36
N PHE A 116 18.73 -7.77 8.60
CA PHE A 116 17.71 -6.85 9.08
C PHE A 116 17.08 -6.10 7.91
N PRO A 117 15.75 -6.17 7.71
CA PRO A 117 15.08 -5.42 6.65
C PRO A 117 15.18 -3.91 6.87
N ILE A 118 15.36 -3.14 5.79
CA ILE A 118 15.39 -1.67 5.85
C ILE A 118 14.07 -1.07 6.36
N SER A 119 12.96 -1.80 6.32
CA SER A 119 11.66 -1.37 6.86
C SER A 119 11.71 -1.05 8.36
N ILE A 120 12.61 -1.70 9.12
CA ILE A 120 12.84 -1.37 10.54
C ILE A 120 13.39 0.04 10.68
N LEU A 121 14.34 0.43 9.82
CA LEU A 121 14.91 1.78 9.81
C LEU A 121 13.83 2.81 9.48
N TRP A 122 13.00 2.56 8.46
CA TRP A 122 11.89 3.43 8.11
C TRP A 122 10.91 3.62 9.26
N TRP A 123 10.56 2.53 9.95
CA TRP A 123 9.69 2.61 11.13
C TRP A 123 10.26 3.51 12.22
N ILE A 124 11.56 3.39 12.52
CA ILE A 124 12.25 4.26 13.49
C ILE A 124 12.24 5.71 13.02
N VAL A 125 12.60 5.97 11.77
CA VAL A 125 12.66 7.33 11.19
C VAL A 125 11.28 8.00 11.28
N PHE A 126 10.22 7.34 10.83
CA PHE A 126 8.86 7.90 10.90
C PHE A 126 8.38 8.03 12.34
N GLY A 127 8.72 7.10 13.22
CA GLY A 127 8.40 7.18 14.65
C GLY A 127 9.05 8.38 15.34
N VAL A 128 10.33 8.65 15.04
CA VAL A 128 11.03 9.83 15.57
C VAL A 128 10.46 11.12 15.00
N ILE A 129 10.18 11.17 13.70
CA ILE A 129 9.56 12.34 13.07
C ILE A 129 8.19 12.63 13.71
N GLY A 130 7.33 11.62 13.85
CA GLY A 130 6.02 11.79 14.48
C GLY A 130 6.05 12.00 16.00
N TYR A 131 7.19 11.82 16.65
CA TYR A 131 7.38 12.20 18.06
C TYR A 131 7.82 13.66 18.20
N LEU A 132 8.60 14.16 17.25
CA LEU A 132 9.15 15.52 17.27
C LEU A 132 8.19 16.58 16.73
N PHE A 133 7.22 16.19 15.91
CA PHE A 133 6.18 17.05 15.30
C PHE A 133 4.79 16.55 15.67
#